data_AF-A0A1V6RBL8-F1
#
_entry.id   AF-A0A1V6RBL8-F1
#
_cell.length_a   1.000
_cell.length_b   1.000
_cell.length_c   1.000
_cell.angle_alpha   90.00
_cell.angle_beta   90.00
_cell.angle_gamma   90.00
#
_symmetry.space_group_name_H-M   'P 1'
#
loop_
_entity.id
_entity.type
_entity.pdbx_description
1 polymer ?
#
loop_
_entity_poly.entity_id
_entity_poly.type
_entity_poly.pdbx_seq_one_letter_code
_entity_poly.pdbx_strand_id
1 'polypeptide(L)'
;MARALEANGAKVYILGRRKDKLDEAAATALHGNIFPLQCDVTSKSSLQSVATHIEAETGYVNLVIANSGIQGPNYSELLPGKDGKVPDIQEVQRVLWGPSMEQLAEVYNINVTGVYYTAIAFLDLLDKGNQRGNVQQTSQVLVTSSIGAFYRAWPQAGMAYTTSKAAVTHLTKSLASYLIQYRIRVNAIAPGSKITARVSLGYEKS
;
A
#
# COMPACT_ATOMS: atom_id res chain seq x y z
N MET A 1 4.73 -4.88 -10.01
CA MET A 1 5.41 -5.60 -8.91
C MET A 1 5.28 -7.11 -9.10
N ALA A 2 4.08 -7.71 -9.00
CA ALA A 2 3.91 -9.17 -9.14
C ALA A 2 4.55 -9.78 -10.40
N ARG A 3 4.21 -9.30 -11.61
CA ARG A 3 4.85 -9.76 -12.87
C ARG A 3 6.36 -9.63 -12.89
N ALA A 4 6.90 -8.56 -12.31
CA ALA A 4 8.35 -8.32 -12.30
C ALA A 4 9.06 -9.31 -11.39
N LEU A 5 8.50 -9.59 -10.21
CA LEU A 5 9.02 -10.63 -9.31
C LEU A 5 8.95 -12.01 -9.97
N GLU A 6 7.80 -12.31 -10.58
CA GLU A 6 7.56 -13.59 -11.20
C GLU A 6 8.45 -13.85 -12.43
N ALA A 7 8.65 -12.85 -13.29
CA ALA A 7 9.59 -12.90 -14.41
C ALA A 7 11.06 -13.08 -13.95
N ASN A 8 11.36 -12.83 -12.67
CA ASN A 8 12.67 -13.10 -12.06
C ASN A 8 12.68 -14.42 -11.25
N GLY A 9 11.72 -15.32 -11.50
CA GLY A 9 11.68 -16.67 -10.94
C GLY A 9 10.99 -16.79 -9.58
N ALA A 10 10.38 -15.73 -9.06
CA ALA A 10 9.67 -15.81 -7.79
C ALA A 10 8.31 -16.53 -7.93
N LYS A 11 7.98 -17.37 -6.96
CA LYS A 11 6.59 -17.77 -6.66
C LYS A 11 5.89 -16.59 -5.98
N VAL A 12 4.82 -16.07 -6.57
CA VAL A 12 4.17 -14.84 -6.09
C VAL A 12 2.72 -15.10 -5.72
N TYR A 13 2.38 -14.91 -4.45
CA TYR A 13 0.98 -14.83 -4.00
C TYR A 13 0.48 -13.39 -4.13
N ILE A 14 -0.65 -13.17 -4.81
CA ILE A 14 -1.31 -11.86 -4.88
C ILE A 14 -2.61 -11.88 -4.08
N LEU A 15 -2.78 -10.89 -3.22
CA LEU A 15 -3.88 -10.79 -2.26
C LEU A 15 -4.81 -9.64 -2.64
N GLY A 16 -6.13 -9.86 -2.53
CA GLY A 16 -7.10 -8.81 -2.75
C GLY A 16 -8.56 -9.27 -2.62
N ARG A 17 -9.48 -8.32 -2.49
CA ARG A 17 -10.91 -8.61 -2.24
C ARG A 17 -11.65 -9.15 -3.46
N ARG A 18 -11.23 -8.74 -4.66
CA ARG A 18 -11.92 -9.01 -5.93
C ARG A 18 -11.24 -10.17 -6.66
N LYS A 19 -11.83 -11.36 -6.57
CA LYS A 19 -11.25 -12.61 -7.11
C LYS A 19 -11.07 -12.55 -8.62
N ASP A 20 -12.05 -12.02 -9.36
CA ASP A 20 -11.99 -11.75 -10.80
C ASP A 20 -10.74 -10.95 -11.18
N LYS A 21 -10.44 -9.86 -10.45
CA LYS A 21 -9.26 -9.02 -10.72
C LYS A 21 -7.94 -9.68 -10.36
N LEU A 22 -7.94 -10.56 -9.37
CA LEU A 22 -6.76 -11.36 -9.06
C LEU A 22 -6.51 -12.41 -10.14
N ASP A 23 -7.56 -13.05 -10.65
CA ASP A 23 -7.45 -14.06 -11.70
C ASP A 23 -6.97 -13.44 -13.02
N GLU A 24 -7.51 -12.28 -13.40
CA GLU A 24 -7.00 -11.48 -14.53
C GLU A 24 -5.51 -11.14 -14.37
N ALA A 25 -5.08 -10.78 -13.16
CA ALA A 25 -3.67 -10.47 -12.89
C ALA A 25 -2.79 -11.73 -12.91
N ALA A 26 -3.27 -12.85 -12.39
CA ALA A 26 -2.54 -14.12 -12.40
C ALA A 26 -2.37 -14.68 -13.82
N ALA A 27 -3.38 -14.53 -14.68
CA ALA A 27 -3.34 -14.93 -16.09
C ALA A 27 -2.24 -14.23 -16.92
N THR A 28 -1.62 -13.19 -16.36
CA THR A 28 -0.56 -12.42 -17.01
C THR A 28 0.85 -12.80 -16.56
N ALA A 29 0.97 -13.89 -15.79
CA ALA A 29 2.23 -14.50 -15.40
C ALA A 29 2.99 -15.04 -16.62
N LEU A 30 4.31 -14.81 -16.68
CA LEU A 30 5.14 -15.29 -17.79
C LEU A 30 5.44 -16.79 -17.68
N HIS A 31 5.59 -17.28 -16.46
CA HIS A 31 5.94 -18.65 -16.09
C HIS A 31 4.84 -19.35 -15.30
N GLY A 32 3.65 -18.75 -15.19
CA GLY A 32 2.51 -19.31 -14.44
C GLY A 32 2.69 -19.27 -12.92
N ASN A 33 3.62 -18.49 -12.39
CA ASN A 33 3.99 -18.49 -10.96
C ASN A 33 3.31 -17.39 -10.13
N ILE A 34 2.16 -16.88 -10.58
CA ILE A 34 1.32 -15.94 -9.82
C ILE A 34 0.06 -16.66 -9.32
N PHE A 35 -0.11 -16.71 -8.01
CA PHE A 35 -1.18 -17.43 -7.32
C PHE A 35 -2.15 -16.44 -6.65
N PRO A 36 -3.40 -16.34 -7.15
CA PRO A 36 -4.38 -15.41 -6.62
C PRO A 36 -5.09 -15.95 -5.37
N LEU A 37 -5.08 -15.21 -4.27
CA LEU A 37 -5.81 -15.55 -3.04
C LEU A 37 -6.71 -14.39 -2.61
N GLN A 38 -7.99 -14.69 -2.41
CA GLN A 38 -8.94 -13.68 -1.94
C GLN A 38 -8.64 -13.30 -0.49
N CYS A 39 -8.47 -12.01 -0.24
CA CYS A 39 -8.10 -11.50 1.08
C CYS A 39 -8.63 -10.08 1.29
N ASP A 40 -9.19 -9.82 2.47
CA ASP A 40 -9.47 -8.49 2.97
C ASP A 40 -8.47 -8.11 4.06
N VAL A 41 -7.59 -7.15 3.76
CA VAL A 41 -6.54 -6.68 4.69
C VAL A 41 -7.10 -5.98 5.92
N THR A 42 -8.39 -5.62 5.93
CA THR A 42 -9.07 -5.06 7.10
C THR A 42 -9.65 -6.13 8.03
N SER A 43 -9.50 -7.42 7.67
CA SER A 43 -9.97 -8.56 8.47
C SER A 43 -8.79 -9.43 8.93
N LYS A 44 -8.61 -9.53 10.25
CA LYS A 44 -7.58 -10.40 10.85
C LYS A 44 -7.78 -11.86 10.47
N SER A 45 -9.03 -12.35 10.47
CA SER A 45 -9.32 -13.74 10.12
C SER A 45 -9.03 -14.02 8.64
N SER A 46 -9.28 -13.05 7.75
CA SER A 46 -8.94 -13.18 6.33
C SER A 46 -7.42 -13.23 6.12
N LEU A 47 -6.66 -12.35 6.77
CA LEU A 47 -5.19 -12.37 6.73
C LEU A 47 -4.62 -13.68 7.30
N GLN A 48 -5.15 -14.14 8.44
CA GLN A 48 -4.72 -15.39 9.08
C GLN A 48 -5.01 -16.60 8.18
N SER A 49 -6.19 -16.66 7.58
CA SER A 49 -6.57 -17.76 6.68
C SER A 49 -5.61 -17.88 5.50
N VAL A 50 -5.23 -16.74 4.89
CA VAL A 50 -4.27 -16.72 3.78
C VAL A 50 -2.85 -17.08 4.24
N ALA A 51 -2.41 -16.59 5.40
CA ALA A 51 -1.10 -16.95 5.95
C ALA A 51 -1.01 -18.47 6.20
N THR A 52 -2.03 -19.06 6.84
CA THR A 52 -2.13 -20.51 7.06
C THR A 52 -2.16 -21.30 5.76
N HIS A 53 -2.87 -20.81 4.73
CA HIS A 53 -2.85 -21.46 3.42
C HIS A 53 -1.45 -21.43 2.79
N ILE A 54 -0.77 -20.29 2.81
CA ILE A 54 0.60 -20.17 2.27
C ILE A 54 1.60 -21.01 3.07
N GLU A 55 1.42 -21.11 4.38
CA GLU A 55 2.19 -21.99 5.24
C GLU A 55 2.05 -23.45 4.81
N ALA A 56 0.82 -23.94 4.61
CA ALA A 56 0.59 -25.32 4.19
C ALA A 56 1.17 -25.60 2.79
N GLU A 57 1.04 -24.65 1.86
CA GLU A 57 1.43 -24.81 0.46
C GLU A 57 2.93 -24.58 0.18
N THR A 58 3.57 -23.65 0.91
CA THR A 58 4.96 -23.24 0.65
C THR A 58 5.83 -23.26 1.91
N GLY A 59 5.26 -23.11 3.10
CA GLY A 59 5.97 -23.20 4.39
C GLY A 59 6.71 -21.93 4.82
N TYR A 60 6.97 -20.99 3.90
CA TYR A 60 7.71 -19.77 4.20
C TYR A 60 7.40 -18.66 3.17
N VAL A 61 7.78 -17.41 3.51
CA VAL A 61 7.88 -16.31 2.54
C VAL A 61 9.16 -15.53 2.78
N ASN A 62 9.76 -14.98 1.72
CA ASN A 62 10.95 -14.14 1.82
C ASN A 62 10.62 -12.64 1.71
N LEU A 63 9.44 -12.30 1.18
CA LEU A 63 9.05 -10.93 0.92
C LEU A 63 7.54 -10.77 1.10
N VAL A 64 7.15 -9.82 1.95
CA VAL A 64 5.77 -9.35 2.08
C VAL A 64 5.72 -7.92 1.55
N ILE A 65 4.83 -7.64 0.60
CA ILE A 65 4.59 -6.29 0.10
C ILE A 65 3.23 -5.79 0.60
N ALA A 66 3.24 -4.96 1.65
CA ALA A 66 2.04 -4.31 2.16
C ALA A 66 1.70 -3.08 1.30
N ASN A 67 0.96 -3.32 0.21
CA ASN A 67 0.67 -2.33 -0.83
C ASN A 67 -0.75 -1.71 -0.78
N SER A 68 -1.70 -2.34 -0.08
CA SER A 68 -3.10 -1.90 -0.07
C SER A 68 -3.27 -0.42 0.30
N GLY A 69 -4.16 0.28 -0.40
CA GLY A 69 -4.50 1.66 -0.06
C GLY A 69 -5.61 2.28 -0.90
N ILE A 70 -6.26 3.29 -0.34
CA ILE A 70 -7.31 4.15 -0.94
C ILE A 70 -7.00 5.63 -0.69
N GLN A 71 -7.56 6.54 -1.50
CA GLN A 71 -7.40 7.99 -1.31
C GLN A 71 -8.42 8.57 -0.32
N GLY A 72 -9.69 8.16 -0.41
CA GLY A 72 -10.76 8.74 0.41
C GLY A 72 -11.25 10.09 -0.13
N PRO A 73 -11.77 10.97 0.74
CA PRO A 73 -12.34 12.27 0.32
C PRO A 73 -11.31 13.19 -0.34
N ASN A 74 -11.72 13.84 -1.43
CA ASN A 74 -10.93 14.89 -2.09
C ASN A 74 -11.43 16.28 -1.69
N TYR A 75 -10.54 17.28 -1.80
CA TYR A 75 -10.83 18.67 -1.44
C TYR A 75 -10.45 19.62 -2.58
N SER A 76 -10.68 19.20 -3.82
CA SER A 76 -10.32 20.00 -5.01
C SER A 76 -11.07 21.34 -5.06
N GLU A 77 -12.23 21.45 -4.41
CA GLU A 77 -12.97 22.71 -4.22
C GLU A 77 -12.17 23.77 -3.45
N LEU A 78 -11.15 23.37 -2.68
CA LEU A 78 -10.30 24.28 -1.93
C LEU A 78 -9.14 24.88 -2.74
N LEU A 79 -9.01 24.48 -4.01
CA LEU A 79 -8.00 25.04 -4.89
C LEU A 79 -8.42 26.42 -5.37
N PRO A 80 -7.47 27.35 -5.59
CA PRO A 80 -7.78 28.61 -6.25
C PRO A 80 -8.51 28.37 -7.57
N GLY A 81 -9.59 29.13 -7.79
CA GLY A 81 -10.30 29.14 -9.07
C GLY A 81 -9.40 29.63 -10.21
N LYS A 82 -9.85 29.45 -11.47
CA LYS A 82 -9.12 29.99 -12.64
C LYS A 82 -8.97 31.51 -12.60
N ASP A 83 -9.85 32.19 -11.86
CA ASP A 83 -9.83 33.63 -11.61
C ASP A 83 -8.93 34.02 -10.41
N GLY A 84 -8.21 33.06 -9.82
CA GLY A 84 -7.33 33.27 -8.67
C GLY A 84 -8.07 33.44 -7.34
N LYS A 85 -9.41 33.37 -7.32
CA LYS A 85 -10.16 33.47 -6.07
C LYS A 85 -9.93 32.26 -5.19
N VAL A 86 -9.67 32.53 -3.92
CA VAL A 86 -9.59 31.51 -2.87
C VAL A 86 -10.92 31.43 -2.14
N PRO A 87 -11.35 30.24 -1.70
CA PRO A 87 -12.52 30.10 -0.84
C PRO A 87 -12.37 30.91 0.45
N ASP A 88 -13.45 31.51 0.92
CA ASP A 88 -13.47 32.10 2.26
C ASP A 88 -13.48 31.02 3.34
N ILE A 89 -13.31 31.43 4.60
CA ILE A 89 -13.22 30.49 5.72
C ILE A 89 -14.50 29.67 5.95
N GLN A 90 -15.67 30.20 5.60
CA GLN A 90 -16.94 29.48 5.74
C GLN A 90 -17.03 28.36 4.71
N GLU A 91 -16.59 28.62 3.48
CA GLU A 91 -16.50 27.63 2.42
C GLU A 91 -15.44 26.57 2.74
N VAL A 92 -14.27 26.98 3.27
CA VAL A 92 -13.25 26.03 3.79
C VAL A 92 -13.85 25.12 4.86
N GLN A 93 -14.53 25.69 5.85
CA GLN A 93 -15.14 24.91 6.93
C GLN A 93 -16.18 23.92 6.39
N ARG A 94 -17.06 24.36 5.49
CA ARG A 94 -18.09 23.51 4.86
C ARG A 94 -17.46 22.31 4.15
N VAL A 95 -16.45 22.55 3.31
CA VAL A 95 -15.80 21.50 2.52
C VAL A 95 -15.03 20.53 3.42
N LEU A 96 -14.31 21.03 4.43
CA LEU A 96 -13.54 20.19 5.35
C LEU A 96 -14.43 19.39 6.31
N TRP A 97 -15.60 19.92 6.67
CA TRP A 97 -16.59 19.25 7.51
C TRP A 97 -17.47 18.23 6.75
N GLY A 98 -17.51 18.31 5.42
CA GLY A 98 -18.39 17.50 4.59
C GLY A 98 -18.21 15.97 4.75
N PRO A 99 -16.99 15.43 4.73
CA PRO A 99 -16.78 13.98 4.86
C PRO A 99 -17.14 13.46 6.26
N SER A 100 -17.75 12.27 6.32
CA SER A 100 -18.07 11.63 7.59
C SER A 100 -16.82 11.11 8.30
N MET A 101 -16.94 10.91 9.62
CA MET A 101 -15.87 10.32 10.44
C MET A 101 -15.50 8.91 9.94
N GLU A 102 -16.48 8.13 9.49
CA GLU A 102 -16.30 6.79 8.95
C GLU A 102 -15.52 6.81 7.64
N GLN A 103 -15.81 7.76 6.75
CA GLN A 103 -15.09 7.91 5.48
C GLN A 103 -13.61 8.22 5.71
N LEU A 104 -13.30 9.10 6.68
CA LEU A 104 -11.92 9.39 7.06
C LEU A 104 -11.27 8.20 7.75
N ALA A 105 -11.97 7.55 8.69
CA ALA A 105 -11.46 6.40 9.42
C ALA A 105 -11.17 5.20 8.50
N GLU A 106 -11.97 4.98 7.46
CA GLU A 106 -11.76 3.90 6.49
C GLU A 106 -10.42 4.03 5.76
N VAL A 107 -10.00 5.26 5.42
CA VAL A 107 -8.69 5.52 4.81
C VAL A 107 -7.57 5.04 5.73
N TYR A 108 -7.64 5.36 7.02
CA TYR A 108 -6.65 4.89 7.99
C TYR A 108 -6.74 3.39 8.23
N ASN A 109 -7.95 2.83 8.27
CA ASN A 109 -8.16 1.41 8.47
C ASN A 109 -7.50 0.59 7.34
N ILE A 110 -7.66 1.01 6.09
CA ILE A 110 -7.01 0.31 4.97
C ILE A 110 -5.53 0.67 4.86
N ASN A 111 -5.21 1.97 4.85
CA ASN A 111 -3.86 2.44 4.52
C ASN A 111 -2.85 2.20 5.64
N VAL A 112 -3.28 2.18 6.91
CA VAL A 112 -2.40 2.06 8.08
C VAL A 112 -2.63 0.74 8.80
N THR A 113 -3.85 0.51 9.29
CA THR A 113 -4.17 -0.69 10.07
C THR A 113 -4.03 -1.96 9.23
N GLY A 114 -4.53 -1.95 7.99
CA GLY A 114 -4.38 -3.07 7.06
C GLY A 114 -2.93 -3.35 6.70
N VAL A 115 -2.11 -2.31 6.51
CA VAL A 115 -0.65 -2.45 6.27
C VAL A 115 0.04 -3.08 7.48
N TYR A 116 -0.26 -2.60 8.69
CA TYR A 116 0.27 -3.16 9.93
C TYR A 116 -0.08 -4.64 10.06
N TYR A 117 -1.37 -4.99 10.02
CA TYR A 117 -1.79 -6.38 10.21
C TYR A 117 -1.34 -7.30 9.07
N THR A 118 -1.18 -6.80 7.85
CA THR A 118 -0.56 -7.56 6.76
C THR A 118 0.90 -7.90 7.10
N ALA A 119 1.68 -6.95 7.63
CA ALA A 119 3.05 -7.26 8.05
C ALA A 119 3.07 -8.28 9.21
N ILE A 120 2.21 -8.09 10.22
CA ILE A 120 2.16 -8.94 11.41
C ILE A 120 1.75 -10.39 11.07
N ALA A 121 0.73 -10.57 10.22
CA ALA A 121 0.20 -11.90 9.89
C ALA A 121 1.21 -12.84 9.22
N PHE A 122 2.31 -12.30 8.68
CA PHE A 122 3.32 -13.05 7.94
C PHE A 122 4.68 -13.11 8.65
N LEU A 123 4.82 -12.59 9.87
CA LEU A 123 6.12 -12.56 10.56
C LEU A 123 6.73 -13.94 10.77
N ASP A 124 5.93 -14.93 11.17
CA ASP A 124 6.40 -16.30 11.35
C ASP A 124 6.88 -16.92 10.03
N LEU A 125 6.16 -16.70 8.94
CA LEU A 125 6.56 -17.15 7.60
C LEU A 125 7.83 -16.45 7.09
N LEU A 126 8.03 -15.18 7.45
CA LEU A 126 9.25 -14.42 7.15
C LEU A 126 10.45 -14.97 7.93
N ASP A 127 10.26 -15.33 9.20
CA ASP A 127 11.31 -15.94 10.02
C ASP A 127 11.68 -17.34 9.48
N LYS A 128 10.69 -18.16 9.11
CA LYS A 128 10.90 -19.43 8.39
C LYS A 128 11.66 -19.24 7.08
N GLY A 129 11.41 -18.14 6.35
CA GLY A 129 12.16 -17.76 5.16
C GLY A 129 13.64 -17.48 5.46
N ASN A 130 13.92 -16.75 6.54
CA ASN A 130 15.29 -16.52 7.02
C ASN A 130 16.00 -17.82 7.41
N GLN A 131 15.33 -18.70 8.16
CA GLN A 131 15.86 -19.99 8.58
C GLN A 131 16.18 -20.91 7.39
N ARG A 132 15.39 -20.80 6.31
CA ARG A 132 15.61 -21.57 5.08
C ARG A 132 16.88 -21.15 4.35
N GLY A 133 17.23 -19.85 4.40
CA GLY A 133 18.44 -19.32 3.75
C GLY A 133 18.48 -19.55 2.23
N ASN A 134 17.32 -19.64 1.57
CA ASN A 134 17.21 -19.99 0.15
C ASN A 134 17.51 -18.82 -0.81
N VAL A 135 17.65 -17.60 -0.27
CA VAL A 135 18.05 -16.40 -1.01
C VAL A 135 19.18 -15.71 -0.23
N GLN A 136 20.01 -14.93 -0.93
CA GLN A 136 21.16 -14.25 -0.32
C GLN A 136 20.75 -13.19 0.71
N GLN A 137 19.63 -12.50 0.48
CA GLN A 137 19.12 -11.45 1.35
C GLN A 137 18.27 -12.04 2.48
N THR A 138 18.20 -11.35 3.62
CA THR A 138 17.21 -11.71 4.64
C THR A 138 15.81 -11.23 4.25
N SER A 139 14.82 -11.93 4.80
CA SER A 139 13.39 -11.68 4.66
C SER A 139 13.02 -10.21 4.87
N GLN A 140 12.03 -9.74 4.12
CA GLN A 140 11.68 -8.31 4.08
C GLN A 140 10.18 -8.06 4.08
N VAL A 141 9.78 -7.02 4.82
CA VAL A 141 8.51 -6.31 4.61
C VAL A 141 8.77 -5.04 3.80
N LEU A 142 8.07 -4.89 2.69
CA LEU A 142 8.08 -3.69 1.85
C LEU A 142 6.73 -2.98 1.96
N VAL A 143 6.73 -1.74 2.43
CA VAL A 143 5.52 -0.92 2.56
C VAL A 143 5.40 0.03 1.37
N THR A 144 4.20 0.16 0.81
CA THR A 144 3.93 1.16 -0.24
C THR A 144 3.37 2.45 0.39
N SER A 145 4.26 3.43 0.57
CA SER A 145 3.92 4.79 0.96
C SER A 145 3.49 5.61 -0.27
N SER A 146 3.81 6.90 -0.32
CA SER A 146 3.54 7.84 -1.42
C SER A 146 4.41 9.08 -1.24
N ILE A 147 4.75 9.79 -2.32
CA ILE A 147 5.28 11.15 -2.18
C ILE A 147 4.31 12.05 -1.41
N GLY A 148 3.01 11.75 -1.44
CA GLY A 148 1.98 12.44 -0.67
C GLY A 148 2.20 12.41 0.84
N ALA A 149 3.01 11.48 1.36
CA ALA A 149 3.45 11.48 2.76
C ALA A 149 4.30 12.72 3.14
N PHE A 150 4.87 13.40 2.15
CA PHE A 150 5.78 14.53 2.31
C PHE A 150 5.18 15.86 1.80
N TYR A 151 3.96 15.84 1.24
CA TYR A 151 3.26 17.07 0.83
C TYR A 151 2.59 17.73 2.03
N ARG A 152 2.70 19.07 2.11
CA ARG A 152 2.00 19.88 3.11
C ARG A 152 0.54 20.12 2.74
N ALA A 153 0.25 20.25 1.45
CA ALA A 153 -1.09 20.41 0.93
C ALA A 153 -1.18 19.69 -0.43
N TRP A 154 -2.06 18.69 -0.51
CA TRP A 154 -2.41 18.05 -1.76
C TRP A 154 -3.92 17.82 -1.84
N PRO A 155 -4.71 18.88 -2.07
CA PRO A 155 -6.16 18.81 -1.94
C PRO A 155 -6.82 17.75 -2.82
N GLN A 156 -6.26 17.46 -4.00
CA GLN A 156 -6.81 16.43 -4.90
C GLN A 156 -6.64 15.00 -4.34
N ALA A 157 -5.55 14.73 -3.60
CA ALA A 157 -5.32 13.42 -2.99
C ALA A 157 -6.07 13.25 -1.66
N GLY A 158 -6.42 14.37 -1.01
CA GLY A 158 -7.11 14.39 0.28
C GLY A 158 -6.17 14.32 1.48
N MET A 159 -6.54 15.02 2.56
CA MET A 159 -5.74 15.05 3.79
C MET A 159 -5.60 13.65 4.42
N ALA A 160 -6.69 12.89 4.52
CA ALA A 160 -6.67 11.53 5.07
C ALA A 160 -5.68 10.61 4.33
N TYR A 161 -5.56 10.75 3.00
CA TYR A 161 -4.55 10.03 2.24
C TYR A 161 -3.14 10.47 2.61
N THR A 162 -2.84 11.77 2.55
CA THR A 162 -1.48 12.27 2.80
C THR A 162 -1.02 11.95 4.22
N THR A 163 -1.89 12.11 5.22
CA THR A 163 -1.58 11.80 6.62
C THR A 163 -1.49 10.31 6.88
N SER A 164 -2.34 9.47 6.27
CA SER A 164 -2.20 8.01 6.39
C SER A 164 -0.92 7.50 5.72
N LYS A 165 -0.47 8.12 4.61
CA LYS A 165 0.82 7.80 3.99
C LYS A 165 2.01 8.28 4.82
N ALA A 166 1.91 9.42 5.50
CA ALA A 166 2.89 9.82 6.52
C ALA A 166 2.92 8.80 7.69
N ALA A 167 1.76 8.36 8.16
CA ALA A 167 1.64 7.37 9.22
C ALA A 167 2.31 6.04 8.84
N VAL A 168 2.09 5.48 7.64
CA VAL A 168 2.79 4.24 7.25
C VAL A 168 4.27 4.43 6.97
N THR A 169 4.69 5.63 6.57
CA THR A 169 6.13 5.96 6.46
C THR A 169 6.80 5.88 7.82
N HIS A 170 6.15 6.41 8.85
CA HIS A 170 6.64 6.29 10.22
C HIS A 170 6.53 4.86 10.76
N LEU A 171 5.40 4.18 10.52
CA LEU A 171 5.18 2.78 10.91
C LEU A 171 6.30 1.86 10.39
N THR A 172 6.75 2.08 9.15
CA THR A 172 7.86 1.35 8.54
C THR A 172 9.11 1.44 9.40
N LYS A 173 9.46 2.64 9.90
CA LYS A 173 10.62 2.85 10.77
C LYS A 173 10.43 2.15 12.11
N SER A 174 9.24 2.26 12.71
CA SER A 174 8.94 1.59 13.97
C SER A 174 9.04 0.07 13.84
N LEU A 175 8.42 -0.53 12.82
CA LEU A 175 8.51 -1.97 12.56
C LEU A 175 9.94 -2.42 12.30
N ALA A 176 10.76 -1.64 11.57
CA ALA A 176 12.18 -1.96 11.38
C ALA A 176 12.92 -2.10 12.71
N SER A 177 12.66 -1.20 13.67
CA SER A 177 13.27 -1.24 15.00
C SER A 177 12.83 -2.46 15.82
N TYR A 178 11.56 -2.86 15.74
CA TYR A 178 11.06 -4.04 16.46
C TYR A 178 11.56 -5.36 15.86
N LEU A 179 11.82 -5.40 14.55
CA LEU A 179 12.10 -6.64 13.83
C LEU A 179 13.59 -6.91 13.59
N ILE A 180 14.48 -6.00 14.00
CA ILE A 180 15.91 -6.11 13.74
C ILE A 180 16.55 -7.36 14.37
N GLN A 181 16.10 -7.77 15.55
CA GLN A 181 16.61 -8.95 16.25
C GLN A 181 16.34 -10.25 15.49
N TYR A 182 15.30 -10.27 14.66
CA TYR A 182 14.90 -11.41 13.83
C TYR A 182 15.49 -11.33 12.42
N ARG A 183 16.34 -10.34 12.14
CA ARG A 183 16.93 -10.06 10.83
C ARG A 183 15.87 -9.86 9.73
N ILE A 184 14.65 -9.48 10.09
CA ILE A 184 13.59 -9.12 9.12
C ILE A 184 13.70 -7.63 8.84
N ARG A 185 13.94 -7.29 7.58
CA ARG A 185 14.12 -5.90 7.15
C ARG A 185 12.76 -5.27 6.85
N VAL A 186 12.60 -3.99 7.19
CA VAL A 186 11.37 -3.25 6.85
C VAL A 186 11.74 -1.96 6.13
N ASN A 187 11.24 -1.79 4.91
CA ASN A 187 11.51 -0.62 4.09
C ASN A 187 10.21 -0.08 3.46
N ALA A 188 10.23 1.18 3.06
CA ALA A 188 9.12 1.79 2.33
C ALA A 188 9.60 2.30 0.98
N ILE A 189 8.74 2.17 -0.03
CA ILE A 189 8.83 2.94 -1.28
C ILE A 189 7.80 4.05 -1.25
N ALA A 190 8.16 5.22 -1.76
CA ALA A 190 7.27 6.37 -1.90
C ALA A 190 7.10 6.71 -3.38
N PRO A 191 6.15 6.06 -4.09
CA PRO A 191 5.92 6.34 -5.50
C PRO A 191 5.49 7.80 -5.71
N GLY A 192 6.02 8.40 -6.77
CA GLY A 192 5.53 9.67 -7.30
C GLY A 192 4.25 9.51 -8.11
N SER A 193 3.73 10.63 -8.61
CA SER A 193 2.68 10.60 -9.64
C SER A 193 3.19 9.79 -10.82
N LYS A 194 2.47 8.71 -11.17
CA LYS A 194 2.75 8.00 -12.42
C LYS A 194 2.47 8.97 -13.56
N ILE A 195 3.45 9.18 -14.43
CA ILE A 195 3.19 9.78 -15.75
C ILE A 195 2.42 8.73 -16.54
N THR A 196 1.10 8.69 -16.36
CA THR A 196 0.20 8.16 -17.38
C THR A 196 -0.01 9.28 -18.41
N ALA A 197 -0.15 8.93 -19.69
CA ALA A 197 -0.16 9.86 -20.83
C ALA A 197 -1.17 11.03 -20.78
N ARG A 198 -1.95 11.17 -19.69
CA ARG A 198 -2.88 12.26 -19.43
C ARG A 198 -2.32 13.43 -18.60
N VAL A 199 -1.11 13.34 -18.06
CA VAL A 199 -0.43 14.52 -17.51
C VAL A 199 0.51 15.08 -18.57
N SER A 200 -0.08 15.57 -19.67
CA SER A 200 0.62 16.52 -20.54
C SER A 200 0.82 17.80 -19.74
N LEU A 201 1.99 17.90 -19.12
CA LEU A 201 2.49 19.13 -18.53
C LEU A 201 2.41 20.22 -19.60
N GLY A 202 1.63 21.27 -19.34
CA GLY A 202 1.51 22.46 -20.17
C GLY A 202 2.80 23.30 -20.16
N TYR A 203 3.91 22.71 -20.59
CA TYR A 203 5.07 23.44 -21.07
C TYR A 203 4.95 23.53 -22.59
N GLU A 204 4.16 24.49 -23.06
CA GLU A 204 4.41 25.04 -24.39
C GLU A 204 5.79 25.72 -24.33
N LYS A 205 6.67 25.29 -25.22
CA LYS A 205 7.96 25.95 -25.46
C LYS A 205 7.68 27.39 -25.88
N SER A 206 8.09 28.35 -25.04
CA SER A 206 8.48 29.68 -25.52
C SER A 206 9.85 29.61 -26.17
#